data_AF-A0A2T4DGA7-F1
#
_entry.id   AF-A0A2T4DGA7-F1
#
_cell.length_a   1.000
_cell.length_b   1.000
_cell.length_c   1.000
_cell.angle_alpha   90.00
_cell.angle_beta   90.00
_cell.angle_gamma   90.00
#
_symmetry.space_group_name_H-M   'P 1'
#
loop_
_entity.id
_entity.type
_entity.pdbx_description
1 polymer ?
#
loop_
_entity_poly.entity_id
_entity_poly.type
_entity_poly.pdbx_seq_one_letter_code
_entity_poly.pdbx_strand_id
1 'polypeptide(L)'
;MQYVWFIWSLIILALWAIIYLSKKGYRKEMLKMSLITMPFGLTEPLFVPEYWMPPSLFHLAERTGFDIESLIFSFAIGGIGTVLYNLIFKKGYIDMPHTERSHQRHKLHIYILFVPAIVFVIFSLFTTLNHIYCGIIAMFFGGLATLYCRPDLKGKIWVGGILFTILYFIYFGSILPFYPQY
;
A
#
# COMPACT_ATOMS: atom_id res chain seq x y z
N MET A 1 -6.34 -24.42 4.16
CA MET A 1 -5.11 -23.63 3.96
C MET A 1 -4.89 -23.25 2.50
N GLN A 2 -5.02 -24.16 1.52
CA GLN A 2 -4.61 -23.92 0.13
C GLN A 2 -5.15 -22.64 -0.53
N TYR A 3 -6.33 -22.15 -0.15
CA TYR A 3 -6.95 -20.96 -0.75
C TYR A 3 -7.04 -19.75 0.19
N VAL A 4 -6.35 -19.78 1.35
CA VAL A 4 -6.49 -18.72 2.36
C VAL A 4 -6.12 -17.36 1.78
N TRP A 5 -4.97 -17.27 1.12
CA TRP A 5 -4.50 -16.01 0.57
C TRP A 5 -5.42 -15.50 -0.55
N PHE A 6 -5.87 -16.40 -1.43
CA PHE A 6 -6.83 -16.07 -2.49
C PHE A 6 -8.17 -15.56 -1.93
N ILE A 7 -8.74 -16.26 -0.93
CA ILE A 7 -10.01 -15.87 -0.31
C ILE A 7 -9.88 -14.49 0.36
N TRP A 8 -8.79 -14.24 1.10
CA TRP A 8 -8.59 -12.95 1.77
C TRP A 8 -8.38 -11.80 0.76
N SER A 9 -7.63 -12.06 -0.31
CA SER A 9 -7.48 -11.12 -1.43
C SER A 9 -8.83 -10.77 -2.09
N LEU A 10 -9.74 -11.74 -2.23
CA LEU A 10 -11.10 -11.47 -2.70
C LEU A 10 -11.96 -10.71 -1.69
N ILE A 11 -11.81 -10.97 -0.38
CA ILE A 11 -12.53 -10.24 0.67
C ILE A 11 -12.15 -8.76 0.65
N ILE A 12 -10.86 -8.43 0.58
CA ILE A 12 -10.44 -7.02 0.53
C ILE A 12 -10.87 -6.36 -0.79
N LEU A 13 -10.88 -7.11 -1.90
CA LEU A 13 -11.41 -6.62 -3.18
C LEU A 13 -12.92 -6.35 -3.10
N ALA A 14 -13.67 -7.20 -2.41
CA ALA A 14 -15.10 -6.98 -2.18
C ALA A 14 -15.33 -5.72 -1.33
N LEU A 15 -14.53 -5.51 -0.27
CA LEU A 15 -14.58 -4.28 0.51
C LEU A 15 -14.27 -3.04 -0.35
N TRP A 16 -13.24 -3.12 -1.19
CA TRP A 16 -12.92 -2.09 -2.17
C TRP A 16 -14.11 -1.80 -3.08
N ALA A 17 -14.76 -2.84 -3.62
CA ALA A 17 -15.90 -2.70 -4.53
C ALA A 17 -17.11 -2.06 -3.85
N ILE A 18 -17.41 -2.45 -2.60
CA ILE A 18 -18.49 -1.84 -1.80
C ILE A 18 -18.25 -0.34 -1.62
N ILE A 19 -17.03 0.06 -1.25
CA ILE A 19 -16.67 1.48 -1.08
C ILE A 19 -16.77 2.20 -2.42
N TYR A 20 -16.20 1.63 -3.48
CA TYR A 20 -16.21 2.22 -4.82
C TYR A 20 -17.64 2.45 -5.33
N LEU A 21 -18.52 1.46 -5.21
CA LEU A 21 -19.91 1.57 -5.63
C LEU A 21 -20.70 2.56 -4.75
N SER A 22 -20.48 2.55 -3.44
CA SER A 22 -21.24 3.38 -2.50
C SER A 22 -20.82 4.85 -2.47
N LYS A 23 -19.56 5.17 -2.77
CA LYS A 23 -18.98 6.50 -2.56
C LYS A 23 -18.51 7.15 -3.86
N LYS A 24 -19.45 7.64 -4.65
CA LYS A 24 -19.23 8.27 -5.96
C LYS A 24 -18.11 9.33 -5.97
N GLY A 25 -18.01 10.15 -4.92
CA GLY A 25 -17.03 11.23 -4.81
C GLY A 25 -15.56 10.80 -4.73
N TYR A 26 -15.28 9.53 -4.44
CA TYR A 26 -13.91 9.02 -4.30
C TYR A 26 -13.46 8.08 -5.42
N ARG A 27 -14.39 7.67 -6.32
CA ARG A 27 -14.14 6.63 -7.34
C ARG A 27 -12.93 6.89 -8.21
N LYS A 28 -12.76 8.13 -8.68
CA LYS A 28 -11.68 8.50 -9.60
C LYS A 28 -10.31 8.28 -8.95
N GLU A 29 -10.10 8.87 -7.77
CA GLU A 29 -8.83 8.74 -7.05
C GLU A 29 -8.61 7.33 -6.54
N MET A 30 -9.66 6.65 -6.08
CA MET A 30 -9.59 5.26 -5.62
C MET A 30 -9.13 4.32 -6.74
N LEU A 31 -9.76 4.37 -7.92
CA LEU A 31 -9.38 3.53 -9.05
C LEU A 31 -7.98 3.88 -9.59
N LYS A 32 -7.67 5.18 -9.69
CA LYS A 32 -6.35 5.63 -10.11
C LYS A 32 -5.26 5.09 -9.21
N MET A 33 -5.42 5.21 -7.89
CA MET A 33 -4.42 4.72 -6.95
C MET A 33 -4.34 3.21 -6.91
N SER A 34 -5.47 2.50 -7.02
CA SER A 34 -5.48 1.04 -7.17
C SER A 34 -4.68 0.56 -8.38
N LEU A 35 -4.82 1.22 -9.53
CA LEU A 35 -4.06 0.88 -10.73
C LEU A 35 -2.57 1.22 -10.61
N ILE A 36 -2.23 2.30 -9.88
CA ILE A 36 -0.84 2.67 -9.62
C ILE A 36 -0.18 1.67 -8.65
N THR A 37 -0.91 1.17 -7.65
CA THR A 37 -0.35 0.27 -6.65
C THR A 37 -0.37 -1.19 -7.05
N MET A 38 -1.30 -1.62 -7.92
CA MET A 38 -1.40 -3.00 -8.39
C MET A 38 -0.06 -3.59 -8.88
N PRO A 39 0.77 -2.89 -9.69
CA PRO A 39 2.06 -3.40 -10.12
C PRO A 39 3.05 -3.73 -9.00
N PHE A 40 2.88 -3.20 -7.78
CA PHE A 40 3.70 -3.61 -6.64
C PHE A 40 3.49 -5.08 -6.29
N GLY A 41 2.36 -5.69 -6.64
CA GLY A 41 2.19 -7.14 -6.52
C GLY A 41 3.16 -7.94 -7.39
N LEU A 42 3.73 -7.36 -8.46
CA LEU A 42 4.81 -8.00 -9.24
C LEU A 42 6.14 -8.07 -8.49
N THR A 43 6.28 -7.35 -7.37
CA THR A 43 7.50 -7.39 -6.53
C THR A 43 7.50 -8.54 -5.53
N GLU A 44 6.47 -9.38 -5.53
CA GLU A 44 6.34 -10.58 -4.71
C GLU A 44 7.59 -11.48 -4.68
N PRO A 45 8.30 -11.71 -5.81
CA PRO A 45 9.51 -12.53 -5.80
C PRO A 45 10.67 -11.99 -4.96
N LEU A 46 10.61 -10.74 -4.50
CA LEU A 46 11.60 -10.18 -3.58
C LEU A 46 11.36 -10.58 -2.13
N PHE A 47 10.15 -11.07 -1.82
CA PHE A 47 9.70 -11.38 -0.47
C PHE A 47 9.49 -12.88 -0.24
N VAL A 48 9.16 -13.63 -1.29
CA VAL A 48 9.02 -15.08 -1.22
C VAL A 48 10.35 -15.78 -1.52
N PRO A 49 10.76 -16.80 -0.74
CA PRO A 49 10.08 -17.36 0.44
C PRO A 49 10.56 -16.79 1.79
N GLU A 50 11.58 -15.92 1.81
CA GLU A 50 12.30 -15.59 3.04
C GLU A 50 11.46 -14.79 4.05
N TYR A 51 10.59 -13.89 3.58
CA TYR A 51 9.67 -13.16 4.44
C TYR A 51 8.44 -13.99 4.75
N TRP A 52 7.85 -14.57 3.71
CA TRP A 52 6.59 -15.31 3.80
C TRP A 52 6.41 -16.20 2.58
N MET A 53 5.53 -17.21 2.69
CA MET A 53 5.22 -18.14 1.62
C MET A 53 3.74 -18.52 1.67
N PRO A 54 2.85 -17.72 1.04
CA PRO A 54 1.43 -17.99 1.11
C PRO A 54 1.03 -19.20 0.24
N PRO A 55 -0.01 -19.94 0.65
CA PRO A 55 -0.66 -20.88 -0.23
C PRO A 55 -1.38 -20.11 -1.35
N SER A 56 -0.79 -20.14 -2.55
CA SER A 56 -1.23 -19.40 -3.74
C SER A 56 -1.92 -20.30 -4.76
N LEU A 57 -2.78 -19.70 -5.56
CA LEU A 57 -3.52 -20.35 -6.64
C LEU A 57 -2.54 -20.94 -7.68
N PHE A 58 -2.78 -22.20 -8.06
CA PHE A 58 -1.87 -23.04 -8.88
C PHE A 58 -0.46 -23.25 -8.31
N HIS A 59 -0.22 -22.99 -7.03
CA HIS A 59 1.10 -23.10 -6.40
C HIS A 59 2.14 -22.18 -7.06
N LEU A 60 1.72 -21.01 -7.56
CA LEU A 60 2.61 -20.08 -8.26
C LEU A 60 3.71 -19.54 -7.34
N ALA A 61 3.40 -19.16 -6.09
CA ALA A 61 4.39 -18.65 -5.15
C ALA A 61 5.50 -19.67 -4.89
N GLU A 62 5.14 -20.95 -4.77
CA GLU A 62 6.11 -22.04 -4.58
C GLU A 62 6.97 -22.28 -5.82
N ARG A 63 6.38 -22.18 -7.02
CA ARG A 63 7.07 -22.49 -8.29
C ARG A 63 7.91 -21.34 -8.84
N THR A 64 7.47 -20.09 -8.62
CA THR A 64 8.03 -18.91 -9.27
C THR A 64 8.30 -17.75 -8.32
N GLY A 65 7.97 -17.87 -7.03
CA GLY A 65 8.06 -16.76 -6.06
C GLY A 65 7.01 -15.67 -6.26
N PHE A 66 6.02 -15.87 -7.14
CA PHE A 66 5.02 -14.87 -7.52
C PHE A 66 3.62 -15.42 -7.33
N ASP A 67 2.64 -14.57 -7.01
CA ASP A 67 1.23 -14.95 -6.98
C ASP A 67 0.32 -13.86 -7.58
N ILE A 68 -0.86 -14.27 -8.03
CA ILE A 68 -1.84 -13.34 -8.66
C ILE A 68 -2.56 -12.55 -7.57
N GLU A 69 -2.68 -13.16 -6.40
CA GLU A 69 -3.28 -12.63 -5.19
C GLU A 69 -2.63 -11.31 -4.75
N SER A 70 -1.31 -11.17 -4.84
CA SER A 70 -0.62 -9.94 -4.51
C SER A 70 -1.00 -8.78 -5.44
N LEU A 71 -1.30 -9.04 -6.72
CA LEU A 71 -1.85 -8.00 -7.60
C LEU A 71 -3.24 -7.54 -7.12
N ILE A 72 -4.11 -8.49 -6.75
CA ILE A 72 -5.46 -8.21 -6.25
C ILE A 72 -5.39 -7.44 -4.93
N PHE A 73 -4.54 -7.90 -4.02
CA PHE A 73 -4.32 -7.29 -2.71
C PHE A 73 -3.76 -5.88 -2.86
N SER A 74 -2.68 -5.69 -3.64
CA SER A 74 -2.08 -4.37 -3.88
C SER A 74 -3.04 -3.40 -4.58
N PHE A 75 -3.89 -3.89 -5.49
CA PHE A 75 -4.96 -3.10 -6.10
C PHE A 75 -5.97 -2.61 -5.04
N ALA A 76 -6.50 -3.53 -4.24
CA ALA A 76 -7.55 -3.24 -3.28
C ALA A 76 -7.03 -2.33 -2.14
N ILE A 77 -5.89 -2.69 -1.55
CA ILE A 77 -5.34 -1.98 -0.38
C ILE A 77 -4.88 -0.56 -0.74
N GLY A 78 -4.31 -0.34 -1.93
CA GLY A 78 -3.88 0.98 -2.37
C GLY A 78 -5.06 1.93 -2.62
N GLY A 79 -6.15 1.42 -3.19
CA GLY A 79 -7.38 2.18 -3.36
C GLY A 79 -8.02 2.54 -2.03
N ILE A 80 -8.21 1.55 -1.14
CA ILE A 80 -8.81 1.76 0.18
C ILE A 80 -7.95 2.74 1.00
N GLY A 81 -6.63 2.52 1.05
CA GLY A 81 -5.70 3.36 1.82
C GLY A 81 -5.74 4.83 1.38
N THR A 82 -5.92 5.09 0.09
CA THR A 82 -6.03 6.45 -0.47
C THR A 82 -7.27 7.20 0.03
N VAL A 83 -8.37 6.50 0.26
CA VAL A 83 -9.67 7.12 0.60
C VAL A 83 -10.02 7.00 2.08
N LEU A 84 -9.35 6.10 2.82
CA LEU A 84 -9.69 5.73 4.20
C LEU A 84 -9.82 6.94 5.14
N TYR A 85 -8.81 7.82 5.14
CA TYR A 85 -8.83 9.05 5.94
C TYR A 85 -10.04 9.92 5.57
N ASN A 86 -10.26 10.14 4.28
CA ASN A 86 -11.34 11.00 3.79
C ASN A 86 -12.73 10.44 4.10
N LEU A 87 -12.89 9.11 4.08
CA LEU A 87 -14.13 8.44 4.44
C LEU A 87 -14.47 8.63 5.93
N ILE A 88 -13.49 8.46 6.82
CA ILE A 88 -13.69 8.57 8.27
C ILE A 88 -13.98 10.01 8.67
N PHE A 89 -13.20 10.96 8.16
CA PHE A 89 -13.32 12.39 8.52
C PHE A 89 -14.28 13.17 7.61
N LYS A 90 -14.98 12.49 6.69
CA LYS A 90 -15.93 13.07 5.72
C LYS A 90 -15.33 14.27 4.97
N LYS A 91 -14.09 14.13 4.51
CA LYS A 91 -13.36 15.17 3.76
C LYS A 91 -13.40 14.90 2.27
N GLY A 92 -13.44 15.96 1.47
CA GLY A 92 -13.30 15.92 0.01
C GLY A 92 -11.87 16.23 -0.42
N TYR A 93 -11.53 15.85 -1.64
CA TYR A 93 -10.31 16.33 -2.30
C TYR A 93 -10.51 17.79 -2.71
N ILE A 94 -9.48 18.60 -2.51
CA ILE A 94 -9.46 20.02 -2.88
C ILE A 94 -8.24 20.22 -3.77
N ASP A 95 -8.44 20.91 -4.90
CA ASP A 95 -7.36 21.24 -5.80
C ASP A 95 -6.37 22.21 -5.14
N MET A 96 -5.09 21.98 -5.40
CA MET A 96 -4.04 22.86 -4.89
C MET A 96 -4.05 24.19 -5.67
N PRO A 97 -4.05 25.35 -5.00
CA PRO A 97 -3.93 26.64 -5.66
C PRO A 97 -2.65 26.73 -6.51
N HIS A 98 -2.73 27.38 -7.67
CA HIS A 98 -1.59 27.53 -8.58
C HIS A 98 -0.40 28.29 -7.96
N THR A 99 -0.67 29.22 -7.05
CA THR A 99 0.35 30.01 -6.33
C THR A 99 1.17 29.17 -5.35
N GLU A 100 0.54 28.21 -4.67
CA GLU A 100 1.23 27.25 -3.79
C GLU A 100 2.13 26.31 -4.61
N ARG A 101 1.67 25.87 -5.79
CA ARG A 101 2.40 24.92 -6.65
C ARG A 101 3.75 25.45 -7.16
N SER A 102 3.95 26.78 -7.18
CA SER A 102 5.20 27.40 -7.64
C SER A 102 6.31 27.44 -6.58
N HIS A 103 6.00 27.13 -5.31
CA HIS A 103 6.99 27.12 -4.24
C HIS A 103 8.14 26.14 -4.51
N GLN A 104 9.35 26.52 -4.09
CA GLN A 104 10.59 25.80 -4.41
C GLN A 104 10.59 24.34 -3.92
N ARG A 105 9.87 24.03 -2.82
CA ARG A 105 9.71 22.66 -2.32
C ARG A 105 8.93 21.76 -3.28
N HIS A 106 7.97 22.30 -4.03
CA HIS A 106 7.20 21.51 -5.00
C HIS A 106 7.98 21.18 -6.27
N LYS A 107 9.11 21.85 -6.54
CA LYS A 107 10.04 21.42 -7.59
C LYS A 107 10.68 20.07 -7.26
N LEU A 108 10.76 19.71 -5.97
CA LEU A 108 11.34 18.46 -5.49
C LEU A 108 10.33 17.29 -5.45
N HIS A 109 9.04 17.55 -5.67
CA HIS A 109 7.98 16.54 -5.51
C HIS A 109 8.21 15.28 -6.35
N ILE A 110 8.68 15.46 -7.60
CA ILE A 110 8.91 14.34 -8.50
C ILE A 110 10.07 13.47 -8.04
N TYR A 111 11.17 14.07 -7.56
CA TYR A 111 12.32 13.35 -7.04
C TYR A 111 11.99 12.61 -5.74
N ILE A 112 11.18 13.22 -4.89
CA ILE A 112 10.76 12.64 -3.61
C ILE A 112 9.89 11.40 -3.78
N LEU A 113 9.15 11.28 -4.90
CA LEU A 113 8.41 10.07 -5.22
C LEU A 113 9.32 8.85 -5.41
N PHE A 114 10.57 9.05 -5.81
CA PHE A 114 11.56 7.98 -5.99
C PHE A 114 12.34 7.65 -4.71
N VAL A 115 12.18 8.40 -3.62
CA VAL A 115 12.88 8.16 -2.35
C VAL A 115 12.66 6.74 -1.83
N PRO A 116 11.43 6.18 -1.78
CA PRO A 116 11.23 4.79 -1.38
C PRO A 116 12.02 3.81 -2.23
N ALA A 117 11.98 3.94 -3.55
CA ALA A 117 12.69 3.04 -4.45
C ALA A 117 14.21 3.08 -4.24
N ILE A 118 14.77 4.29 -4.09
CA ILE A 118 16.21 4.49 -3.86
C ILE A 118 16.62 3.89 -2.51
N VAL A 119 15.88 4.21 -1.44
CA VAL A 119 16.17 3.69 -0.09
C VAL A 119 16.05 2.16 -0.07
N PHE A 120 15.04 1.60 -0.73
CA PHE A 120 14.88 0.15 -0.83
C PHE A 120 16.08 -0.52 -1.50
N VAL A 121 16.51 -0.01 -2.67
CA VAL A 121 17.65 -0.57 -3.41
C VAL A 121 18.94 -0.49 -2.59
N ILE A 122 19.19 0.65 -1.93
CA ILE A 122 20.37 0.80 -1.07
C ILE A 122 20.34 -0.22 0.07
N PHE A 123 19.23 -0.34 0.81
CA PHE A 123 19.17 -1.27 1.93
C PHE A 123 19.21 -2.74 1.47
N SER A 124 18.54 -3.08 0.38
CA SER A 124 18.54 -4.44 -0.19
C SER A 124 19.93 -4.88 -0.66
N LEU A 125 20.75 -3.98 -1.21
CA LEU A 125 22.09 -4.33 -1.71
C LEU A 125 23.19 -4.27 -0.65
N PHE A 126 23.07 -3.38 0.33
CA PHE A 126 24.15 -3.11 1.30
C PHE A 126 23.90 -3.66 2.70
N THR A 127 22.74 -4.27 2.96
CA THR A 127 22.42 -4.87 4.25
C THR A 127 21.96 -6.31 4.09
N THR A 128 22.09 -7.11 5.15
CA THR A 128 21.59 -8.49 5.22
C THR A 128 20.15 -8.55 5.77
N LEU A 129 19.46 -7.41 5.82
CA LEU A 129 18.08 -7.37 6.31
C LEU A 129 17.16 -8.08 5.33
N ASN A 130 16.15 -8.78 5.85
CA ASN A 130 15.08 -9.31 5.01
C ASN A 130 14.41 -8.16 4.24
N HIS A 131 14.11 -8.38 2.97
CA HIS A 131 13.54 -7.38 2.06
C HIS A 131 12.28 -6.70 2.61
N ILE A 132 11.49 -7.37 3.47
CA ILE A 132 10.33 -6.73 4.13
C ILE A 132 10.75 -5.51 4.97
N TYR A 133 11.84 -5.62 5.73
CA TYR A 133 12.32 -4.54 6.57
C TYR A 133 12.91 -3.40 5.73
N CYS A 134 13.60 -3.74 4.64
CA CYS A 134 14.03 -2.77 3.64
C CYS A 134 12.83 -1.99 3.07
N GLY A 135 11.72 -2.68 2.75
CA GLY A 135 10.46 -2.10 2.29
C GLY A 135 9.82 -1.17 3.32
N ILE A 136 9.73 -1.59 4.58
CA ILE A 136 9.17 -0.77 5.67
C ILE A 136 9.99 0.52 5.85
N ILE A 137 11.32 0.41 5.92
CA ILE A 137 12.22 1.55 6.05
C ILE A 137 12.06 2.49 4.86
N ALA A 138 12.08 1.95 3.63
CA ALA A 138 11.89 2.72 2.40
C ALA A 138 10.58 3.52 2.37
N MET A 139 9.46 2.87 2.71
CA MET A 139 8.14 3.52 2.72
C MET A 139 8.05 4.58 3.83
N PHE A 140 8.67 4.34 4.98
CA PHE A 140 8.76 5.32 6.06
C PHE A 140 9.54 6.58 5.62
N PHE A 141 10.71 6.42 4.99
CA PHE A 141 11.47 7.54 4.43
C PHE A 141 10.72 8.27 3.32
N GLY A 142 9.94 7.56 2.50
CA GLY A 142 9.01 8.17 1.54
C GLY A 142 7.97 9.07 2.20
N GLY A 143 7.39 8.60 3.33
CA GLY A 143 6.48 9.39 4.14
C GLY A 143 7.13 10.65 4.72
N LEU A 144 8.35 10.53 5.26
CA LEU A 144 9.12 11.66 5.76
C LEU A 144 9.49 12.67 4.67
N ALA A 145 9.90 12.19 3.50
CA ALA A 145 10.22 13.05 2.36
C ALA A 145 8.96 13.77 1.84
N THR A 146 7.81 13.10 1.83
CA THR A 146 6.52 13.72 1.51
C THR A 146 6.15 14.78 2.55
N LEU A 147 6.38 14.51 3.83
CA LEU A 147 6.14 15.45 4.93
C LEU A 147 7.03 16.71 4.81
N TYR A 148 8.29 16.55 4.37
CA TYR A 148 9.20 17.67 4.10
C TYR A 148 8.66 18.59 2.98
N CYS A 149 8.10 18.00 1.91
CA CYS A 149 7.44 18.77 0.85
C CYS A 149 6.12 19.40 1.27
N ARG A 150 5.33 18.69 2.08
CA ARG A 150 3.96 19.05 2.47
C ARG A 150 3.78 19.06 3.99
N PRO A 151 4.44 19.98 4.71
CA PRO A 151 4.32 20.08 6.17
C PRO A 151 2.90 20.49 6.60
N ASP A 152 2.14 21.13 5.72
CA ASP A 152 0.72 21.46 5.89
C ASP A 152 -0.16 20.22 6.08
N LEU A 153 0.25 19.07 5.52
CA LEU A 153 -0.47 17.80 5.62
C LEU A 153 -0.01 16.92 6.81
N LYS A 154 0.87 17.40 7.69
CA LYS A 154 1.48 16.58 8.76
C LYS A 154 0.48 15.74 9.56
N GLY A 155 -0.61 16.35 9.99
CA GLY A 155 -1.63 15.67 10.79
C GLY A 155 -2.36 14.60 9.98
N LYS A 156 -2.63 14.87 8.70
CA LYS A 156 -3.30 13.92 7.81
C LYS A 156 -2.40 12.73 7.48
N ILE A 157 -1.09 12.97 7.30
CA ILE A 157 -0.11 11.91 7.04
C ILE A 157 -0.03 10.96 8.24
N TRP A 158 0.16 11.49 9.45
CA TRP A 158 0.26 10.65 10.66
C TRP A 158 -1.03 9.89 10.96
N VAL A 159 -2.18 10.55 10.93
CA VAL A 159 -3.48 9.89 11.18
C VAL A 159 -3.77 8.88 10.08
N GLY A 160 -3.52 9.21 8.81
CA GLY A 160 -3.67 8.29 7.69
C GLY A 160 -2.79 7.05 7.83
N GLY A 161 -1.52 7.22 8.24
CA GLY A 161 -0.60 6.12 8.52
C GLY A 161 -1.13 5.20 9.63
N ILE A 162 -1.57 5.76 10.76
CA ILE A 162 -2.15 4.98 11.86
C ILE A 162 -3.40 4.21 11.41
N LEU A 163 -4.30 4.86 10.67
CA LEU A 163 -5.49 4.23 10.13
C LEU A 163 -5.15 3.07 9.18
N PHE A 164 -4.15 3.25 8.33
CA PHE A 164 -3.67 2.20 7.44
C PHE A 164 -3.05 1.03 8.22
N THR A 165 -2.25 1.30 9.25
CA THR A 165 -1.70 0.27 10.13
C THR A 165 -2.81 -0.53 10.83
N ILE A 166 -3.84 0.14 11.34
CA ILE A 166 -4.99 -0.53 11.96
C ILE A 166 -5.74 -1.40 10.94
N LEU A 167 -6.00 -0.88 9.74
CA LEU A 167 -6.62 -1.66 8.65
C LEU A 167 -5.80 -2.91 8.33
N TYR A 168 -4.48 -2.76 8.19
CA TYR A 168 -3.57 -3.86 7.88
C TYR A 168 -3.55 -4.91 8.99
N PHE A 169 -3.46 -4.45 10.25
CA PHE A 169 -3.47 -5.31 11.43
C PHE A 169 -4.78 -6.11 11.54
N ILE A 170 -5.93 -5.46 11.35
CA ILE A 170 -7.23 -6.14 11.37
C ILE A 170 -7.33 -7.14 10.21
N TYR A 171 -6.89 -6.76 9.01
CA TYR A 171 -6.97 -7.63 7.83
C TYR A 171 -6.15 -8.91 8.02
N PHE A 172 -4.85 -8.82 8.33
CA PHE A 172 -4.04 -10.02 8.54
C PHE A 172 -4.39 -10.74 9.84
N GLY A 173 -4.68 -10.00 10.92
CA GLY A 173 -5.12 -10.58 12.19
C GLY A 173 -6.43 -11.35 12.06
N SER A 174 -7.31 -10.97 11.12
CA SER A 174 -8.55 -11.72 10.86
C SER A 174 -8.33 -13.11 10.25
N ILE A 175 -7.14 -13.42 9.72
CA ILE A 175 -6.82 -14.77 9.22
C ILE A 175 -6.68 -15.75 10.40
N LEU A 176 -6.01 -15.33 11.47
CA LEU A 176 -5.58 -16.19 12.58
C LEU A 176 -6.74 -16.92 13.29
N PRO A 177 -7.93 -16.31 13.53
CA PRO A 177 -9.06 -17.03 14.10
C PRO A 177 -9.58 -18.18 13.23
N PHE A 178 -9.48 -18.08 11.90
CA PHE A 178 -9.95 -19.13 10.97
C PHE A 178 -8.85 -20.13 10.63
N TYR A 179 -7.60 -19.67 10.61
CA TYR A 179 -6.42 -20.45 10.27
C TYR A 179 -5.29 -20.18 11.28
N PRO A 180 -5.35 -20.79 12.48
CA PRO A 180 -4.37 -20.51 13.55
C PRO A 180 -2.94 -20.97 13.27
N GLN A 181 -2.77 -21.84 12.27
CA GLN A 181 -1.47 -22.37 11.81
C GLN A 181 -0.97 -21.68 10.53
N TYR A 182 -1.61 -20.57 10.15
CA TYR A 182 -1.17 -19.70 9.06
C TYR A 182 -0.02 -18.82 9.52
#